data_AF-A0A971LZB8-F1
#
_entry.id   AF-A0A971LZB8-F1
#
_cell.length_a   1.000
_cell.length_b   1.000
_cell.length_c   1.000
_cell.angle_alpha   90.00
_cell.angle_beta   90.00
_cell.angle_gamma   90.00
#
_symmetry.space_group_name_H-M   'P 1'
#
loop_
_entity.id
_entity.type
_entity.pdbx_description
1 polymer ?
#
loop_
_entity_poly.entity_id
_entity_poly.type
_entity_poly.pdbx_seq_one_letter_code
_entity_poly.pdbx_strand_id
1 'polypeptide(L)'
;MAKNKLKELSLVRRAVLILICIIYILPFLWMIGTSLKPDNELLIFPPKIFPSKPDWSNYKKALNKFPFWIYLKNTVVITVGNLIGTLLTAPLVAYGFSKIKWKGRDFFFILMMSTVMLPGVVTMVPVFLIFRNLGWLNTFLPLIVPAFLGGGAMNVFLIRQFFNSIPDDLIEAAKLD
;
A
#
# COMPACT_ATOMS: atom_id res chain seq x y z
N MET A 1 -19.24 -38.84 -17.83
CA MET A 1 -19.54 -37.53 -18.46
C MET A 1 -19.16 -36.33 -17.58
N ALA A 2 -19.62 -36.24 -16.32
CA ALA A 2 -19.36 -35.08 -15.45
C ALA A 2 -17.86 -34.79 -15.14
N LYS A 3 -17.01 -35.82 -14.97
CA LYS A 3 -15.57 -35.64 -14.70
C LYS A 3 -14.80 -34.98 -15.85
N ASN A 4 -15.19 -35.20 -17.12
CA ASN A 4 -14.55 -34.57 -18.28
C ASN A 4 -14.95 -33.09 -18.38
N LYS A 5 -16.22 -32.77 -18.12
CA LYS A 5 -16.74 -31.40 -18.08
C LYS A 5 -16.05 -30.56 -16.99
N LEU A 6 -15.77 -31.16 -15.82
CA LEU A 6 -15.01 -30.51 -14.73
C LEU A 6 -13.52 -30.29 -15.09
N LYS A 7 -12.90 -31.24 -15.82
CA LYS A 7 -11.52 -31.08 -16.32
C LYS A 7 -11.42 -29.98 -17.38
N GLU A 8 -12.35 -29.93 -18.32
CA GLU A 8 -12.44 -28.86 -19.33
C GLU A 8 -12.64 -27.48 -18.70
N LEU A 9 -13.55 -27.37 -17.72
CA LEU A 9 -13.75 -26.13 -16.96
C LEU A 9 -12.46 -25.67 -16.25
N SER A 10 -11.68 -26.64 -15.73
CA SER A 10 -10.40 -26.36 -15.07
C SER A 10 -9.31 -25.90 -16.05
N LEU A 11 -9.34 -26.40 -17.29
CA LEU A 11 -8.39 -26.03 -18.34
C LEU A 11 -8.67 -24.62 -18.87
N VAL A 12 -9.95 -24.32 -19.13
CA VAL A 12 -10.39 -22.98 -19.55
C VAL A 12 -10.04 -21.95 -18.47
N ARG A 13 -10.30 -22.26 -17.20
CA ARG A 13 -9.90 -21.38 -16.08
C ARG A 13 -8.39 -21.12 -16.05
N ARG A 14 -7.56 -22.15 -16.25
CA ARG A 14 -6.10 -22.01 -16.30
C ARG A 14 -5.66 -21.15 -17.48
N ALA A 15 -6.23 -21.37 -18.67
CA ALA A 15 -5.91 -20.58 -19.85
C ALA A 15 -6.26 -19.10 -19.66
N VAL A 16 -7.43 -18.80 -19.09
CA VAL A 16 -7.84 -17.43 -18.75
C VAL A 16 -6.87 -16.80 -17.74
N LEU A 17 -6.49 -17.51 -16.68
CA LEU A 17 -5.53 -17.00 -15.70
C LEU A 17 -4.15 -16.73 -16.33
N ILE A 18 -3.66 -17.61 -17.21
CA ILE A 18 -2.40 -17.40 -17.93
C ILE A 18 -2.48 -16.16 -18.82
N LEU A 19 -3.57 -15.98 -19.55
CA LEU A 19 -3.78 -14.81 -20.40
C LEU A 19 -3.77 -13.52 -19.57
N ILE A 20 -4.47 -13.51 -18.43
CA ILE A 20 -4.47 -12.38 -17.49
C ILE A 20 -3.04 -12.11 -17.02
N CYS A 21 -2.30 -13.13 -16.55
CA CYS A 21 -0.92 -12.97 -16.13
C CYS A 21 -0.04 -12.35 -17.22
N ILE A 22 -0.17 -12.79 -18.48
CA ILE A 22 0.57 -12.23 -19.60
C ILE A 22 0.26 -10.73 -19.75
N ILE A 23 -1.02 -10.35 -19.74
CA ILE A 23 -1.43 -8.95 -19.87
C ILE A 23 -0.82 -8.08 -18.76
N TYR A 24 -0.83 -8.57 -17.51
CA TYR A 24 -0.24 -7.86 -16.38
C TYR A 24 1.30 -7.78 -16.44
N ILE A 25 1.98 -8.75 -17.06
CA ILE A 25 3.44 -8.78 -17.15
C ILE A 25 3.98 -7.86 -18.26
N LEU A 26 3.20 -7.61 -19.31
CA LEU A 26 3.60 -6.78 -20.45
C LEU A 26 4.16 -5.39 -20.06
N PRO A 27 3.52 -4.57 -19.20
CA PRO A 27 4.08 -3.27 -18.82
C PRO A 27 5.42 -3.40 -18.08
N PHE A 28 5.65 -4.48 -17.32
CA PHE A 28 6.94 -4.73 -16.66
C PHE A 28 8.02 -5.14 -17.64
N LEU A 29 7.70 -5.98 -18.63
CA LEU A 29 8.62 -6.31 -19.71
C LEU A 29 9.00 -5.07 -20.53
N TRP A 30 8.01 -4.21 -20.82
CA TRP A 30 8.25 -2.93 -21.47
C TRP A 30 9.15 -2.01 -20.62
N MET A 31 8.93 -1.96 -19.31
CA MET A 31 9.72 -1.16 -18.38
C MET A 31 11.18 -1.62 -18.36
N ILE A 32 11.43 -2.93 -18.26
CA ILE A 32 12.79 -3.52 -18.29
C ILE A 32 13.44 -3.32 -19.67
N GLY A 33 12.68 -3.53 -20.75
CA GLY A 33 13.18 -3.29 -22.10
C GLY A 33 13.58 -1.83 -22.29
N THR A 34 12.77 -0.89 -21.79
CA THR A 34 13.02 0.55 -21.92
C THR A 34 14.13 1.05 -21.01
N SER A 35 14.31 0.49 -19.81
CA SER A 35 15.41 0.87 -18.92
C SER A 35 16.79 0.53 -19.48
N LEU A 36 16.86 -0.43 -20.40
CA LEU A 36 18.08 -0.87 -21.08
C LEU A 36 18.26 -0.29 -22.49
N LYS A 37 17.36 0.57 -22.98
CA LYS A 37 17.48 1.19 -24.30
C LYS A 37 18.55 2.28 -24.30
N PRO A 38 19.36 2.40 -25.37
CA PRO A 38 20.14 3.59 -25.61
C PRO A 38 19.23 4.77 -25.96
N ASP A 39 19.67 6.00 -25.68
CA ASP A 39 18.85 7.22 -25.78
C ASP A 39 18.25 7.43 -27.19
N ASN A 40 19.00 7.02 -28.23
CA ASN A 40 18.57 7.12 -29.62
C ASN A 40 17.41 6.17 -29.99
N GLU A 41 17.06 5.21 -29.13
CA GLU A 41 15.95 4.27 -29.34
C GLU A 41 14.68 4.60 -28.55
N LEU A 42 14.72 5.65 -27.71
CA LEU A 42 13.58 6.01 -26.86
C LEU A 42 12.39 6.60 -27.64
N LEU A 43 12.65 7.26 -28.78
CA LEU A 43 11.65 7.98 -29.58
C LEU A 43 11.41 7.37 -30.97
N ILE A 44 11.97 6.19 -31.25
CA ILE A 44 11.79 5.52 -32.56
C ILE A 44 10.38 4.96 -32.70
N PHE A 45 9.78 5.12 -33.88
CA PHE A 45 8.51 4.51 -34.26
C PHE A 45 8.70 3.52 -35.43
N PRO A 46 8.17 2.28 -35.35
CA PRO A 46 7.46 1.70 -34.21
C PRO A 46 8.37 1.47 -32.98
N PRO A 47 7.86 1.61 -31.75
CA PRO A 47 8.65 1.46 -30.55
C PRO A 47 9.19 0.04 -30.41
N LYS A 48 10.50 -0.09 -30.24
CA LYS A 48 11.13 -1.39 -29.97
C LYS A 48 10.76 -1.83 -28.57
N ILE A 49 10.28 -3.07 -28.41
CA ILE A 49 9.97 -3.62 -27.07
C ILE A 49 11.28 -3.93 -26.32
N PHE A 50 12.26 -4.51 -27.01
CA PHE A 50 13.58 -4.83 -26.47
C PHE A 50 14.67 -3.93 -27.07
N PRO A 51 15.72 -3.59 -26.30
CA PRO A 51 16.81 -2.75 -26.79
C PRO A 51 17.60 -3.48 -27.88
N SER A 52 18.10 -2.75 -28.89
CA SER A 52 19.00 -3.37 -29.89
C SER A 52 20.34 -3.79 -29.28
N LYS A 53 20.83 -3.00 -28.32
CA LYS A 53 21.99 -3.29 -27.50
C LYS A 53 21.67 -2.88 -26.06
N PRO A 54 21.61 -3.83 -25.10
CA PRO A 54 21.35 -3.49 -23.71
C PRO A 54 22.42 -2.53 -23.14
N ASP A 55 22.00 -1.34 -22.71
CA ASP A 55 22.86 -0.35 -22.06
C ASP A 55 22.69 -0.37 -20.54
N TRP A 56 23.51 -1.16 -19.86
CA TRP A 56 23.55 -1.24 -18.40
C TRP A 56 24.05 0.06 -17.75
N SER A 57 24.73 0.94 -18.50
CA SER A 57 25.20 2.22 -17.96
C SER A 57 24.05 3.12 -17.53
N ASN A 58 22.84 2.90 -18.07
CA ASN A 58 21.62 3.60 -17.69
C ASN A 58 21.33 3.51 -16.19
N TYR A 59 21.58 2.36 -15.55
CA TYR A 59 21.41 2.21 -14.10
C TYR A 59 22.43 3.05 -13.33
N LYS A 60 23.70 3.03 -13.75
CA LYS A 60 24.74 3.87 -13.14
C LYS A 60 24.42 5.35 -13.32
N LYS A 61 24.00 5.76 -14.52
CA LYS A 61 23.56 7.14 -14.80
C LYS A 61 22.37 7.52 -13.92
N ALA A 62 21.35 6.66 -13.81
CA ALA A 62 20.16 6.92 -13.00
C ALA A 62 20.47 7.06 -11.51
N LEU A 63 21.31 6.17 -10.96
CA LEU A 63 21.71 6.21 -9.55
C LEU A 63 22.57 7.44 -9.20
N ASN A 64 23.25 8.02 -10.18
CA ASN A 64 24.09 9.21 -10.00
C ASN A 64 23.44 10.52 -10.49
N LYS A 65 22.29 10.47 -11.17
CA LYS A 65 21.59 11.65 -11.71
C LYS A 65 21.05 12.56 -10.61
N PHE A 66 20.69 11.97 -9.48
CA PHE A 66 20.15 12.63 -8.30
C PHE A 66 20.81 12.02 -7.06
N PRO A 67 20.69 12.62 -5.87
CA PRO A 67 21.15 12.00 -4.63
C PRO A 67 20.27 10.80 -4.24
N PHE A 68 20.32 9.73 -5.05
CA PHE A 68 19.46 8.55 -4.98
C PHE A 68 19.51 7.92 -3.60
N TRP A 69 20.69 7.74 -3.03
CA TRP A 69 20.87 7.13 -1.71
C TRP A 69 20.24 7.95 -0.59
N ILE A 70 20.21 9.28 -0.72
CA ILE A 70 19.52 10.15 0.24
C ILE A 70 18.01 9.96 0.11
N TYR A 71 17.47 9.95 -1.11
CA TYR A 71 16.04 9.73 -1.33
C TYR A 71 15.61 8.34 -0.87
N LEU A 72 16.40 7.31 -1.15
CA LEU A 72 16.16 5.96 -0.66
C LEU A 72 16.16 5.92 0.87
N LYS A 73 17.16 6.52 1.53
CA LYS A 73 17.22 6.60 2.99
C LYS A 73 15.99 7.32 3.56
N ASN A 74 15.60 8.45 2.98
CA ASN A 74 14.42 9.20 3.42
C ASN A 74 13.16 8.35 3.32
N THR A 75 12.92 7.70 2.19
CA THR A 75 11.79 6.78 1.99
C THR A 75 11.82 5.65 3.01
N VAL A 76 12.96 4.98 3.21
CA VAL A 76 13.09 3.89 4.19
C VAL A 76 12.77 4.37 5.61
N VAL A 77 13.31 5.51 6.04
CA VAL A 77 13.04 6.09 7.36
C VAL A 77 11.54 6.39 7.53
N ILE A 78 10.92 7.03 6.53
CA ILE A 78 9.49 7.36 6.57
C ILE A 78 8.64 6.09 6.58
N THR A 79 8.92 5.11 5.72
CA THR A 79 8.16 3.87 5.62
C THR A 79 8.28 3.03 6.90
N VAL A 80 9.49 2.84 7.42
CA VAL A 80 9.70 2.10 8.67
C VAL A 80 9.03 2.80 9.85
N GLY A 81 9.13 4.13 9.94
CA GLY A 81 8.43 4.90 10.97
C GLY A 81 6.91 4.72 10.90
N ASN A 82 6.32 4.79 9.70
CA ASN A 82 4.90 4.56 9.48
C ASN A 82 4.48 3.12 9.82
N LEU A 83 5.29 2.12 9.46
CA LEU A 83 5.03 0.71 9.78
C LEU A 83 4.98 0.50 11.29
N ILE A 84 5.97 1.02 12.02
CA ILE A 84 6.01 0.93 13.49
C ILE A 84 4.76 1.59 14.08
N GLY A 85 4.47 2.84 13.70
CA GLY A 85 3.32 3.56 14.25
C GLY A 85 1.99 2.87 13.96
N THR A 86 1.78 2.43 12.72
CA THR A 86 0.54 1.78 12.30
C THR A 86 0.37 0.42 12.98
N LEU A 87 1.40 -0.43 13.00
CA LEU A 87 1.32 -1.77 13.57
C LEU A 87 1.16 -1.74 15.10
N LEU A 88 1.69 -0.72 15.77
CA LEU A 88 1.48 -0.56 17.22
C LEU A 88 0.07 -0.07 17.53
N THR A 89 -0.46 0.88 16.75
CA THR A 89 -1.65 1.62 17.17
C THR A 89 -2.94 1.17 16.50
N ALA A 90 -2.91 0.77 15.22
CA ALA A 90 -4.11 0.34 14.52
C ALA A 90 -4.77 -0.91 15.14
N PRO A 91 -4.02 -1.95 15.58
CA PRO A 91 -4.62 -3.09 16.28
C PRO A 91 -5.25 -2.71 17.62
N LEU A 92 -4.62 -1.81 18.40
CA LEU A 92 -5.17 -1.37 19.68
C LEU A 92 -6.53 -0.70 19.51
N VAL A 93 -6.62 0.23 18.55
CA VAL A 93 -7.86 0.93 18.22
C VAL A 93 -8.90 -0.06 17.67
N ALA A 94 -8.50 -0.94 16.76
CA ALA A 94 -9.39 -1.95 16.17
C ALA A 94 -9.96 -2.91 17.22
N TYR A 95 -9.13 -3.37 18.16
CA TYR A 95 -9.54 -4.23 19.27
C TYR A 95 -10.57 -3.53 20.17
N GLY A 96 -10.36 -2.24 20.47
CA GLY A 96 -11.32 -1.42 21.19
C GLY A 96 -12.68 -1.31 20.48
N PHE A 97 -12.70 -1.29 19.14
CA PHE A 97 -13.93 -1.24 18.35
C PHE A 97 -14.56 -2.61 18.03
N SER A 98 -13.88 -3.72 18.26
CA SER A 98 -14.40 -5.08 18.03
C SER A 98 -14.70 -5.84 19.33
N LYS A 99 -13.71 -5.98 20.21
CA LYS A 99 -13.75 -6.89 21.36
C LYS A 99 -14.16 -6.26 22.68
N ILE A 100 -14.08 -4.93 22.79
CA ILE A 100 -14.48 -4.21 23.99
C ILE A 100 -15.91 -3.67 23.83
N LYS A 101 -16.75 -3.90 24.85
CA LYS A 101 -18.11 -3.36 24.94
C LYS A 101 -18.08 -2.03 25.70
N TRP A 102 -18.38 -0.93 25.03
CA TRP A 102 -18.46 0.40 25.64
C TRP A 102 -19.54 1.26 24.95
N LYS A 103 -20.09 2.24 25.70
CA LYS A 103 -21.21 3.07 25.23
C LYS A 103 -20.75 4.04 24.14
N GLY A 104 -21.42 4.02 22.98
CA GLY A 104 -21.11 4.91 21.85
C GLY A 104 -20.07 4.36 20.86
N ARG A 105 -19.58 3.13 21.05
CA ARG A 105 -18.58 2.49 20.18
C ARG A 105 -18.89 2.60 18.69
N ASP A 106 -20.12 2.24 18.31
CA ASP A 106 -20.49 2.16 16.91
C ASP A 106 -20.63 3.57 16.28
N PHE A 107 -21.03 4.57 17.07
CA PHE A 107 -21.04 5.97 16.63
C PHE A 107 -19.63 6.48 16.30
N PHE A 108 -18.67 6.30 17.20
CA PHE A 108 -17.29 6.73 16.96
C PHE A 108 -16.62 5.95 15.83
N PHE A 109 -16.97 4.68 15.66
CA PHE A 109 -16.50 3.89 14.53
C PHE A 109 -17.00 4.44 13.19
N ILE A 110 -18.30 4.76 13.11
CA ILE A 110 -18.89 5.38 11.91
C ILE A 110 -18.25 6.74 11.65
N LEU A 111 -18.07 7.58 12.68
CA LEU A 111 -17.44 8.88 12.56
C LEU A 111 -16.01 8.78 11.99
N MET A 112 -15.22 7.83 12.50
CA MET A 112 -13.88 7.54 11.98
C MET A 112 -13.95 7.10 10.51
N MET A 113 -14.94 6.26 10.14
CA MET A 113 -15.08 5.83 8.75
C MET A 113 -15.49 6.96 7.80
N SER A 114 -16.30 7.92 8.26
CA SER A 114 -16.69 9.08 7.47
C SER A 114 -15.48 9.90 7.01
N THR A 115 -14.35 9.88 7.71
CA THR A 115 -13.14 10.61 7.29
C THR A 115 -12.53 10.05 6.00
N VAL A 116 -12.76 8.78 5.66
CA VAL A 116 -12.27 8.15 4.42
C VAL A 116 -13.00 8.73 3.19
N MET A 117 -14.20 9.30 3.38
CA MET A 117 -14.97 9.91 2.30
C MET A 117 -14.44 11.29 1.90
N LEU A 118 -13.59 11.91 2.72
CA LEU A 118 -13.02 13.23 2.43
C LEU A 118 -11.91 13.11 1.38
N PRO A 119 -12.00 13.85 0.26
CA PRO A 119 -10.95 13.82 -0.76
C PRO A 119 -9.68 14.52 -0.23
N GLY A 120 -8.53 13.89 -0.44
CA GLY A 120 -7.24 14.38 0.08
C GLY A 120 -6.86 15.79 -0.40
N VAL A 121 -7.33 16.20 -1.57
CA VAL A 121 -7.09 17.56 -2.10
C VAL A 121 -7.74 18.66 -1.25
N VAL A 122 -8.89 18.38 -0.62
CA VAL A 122 -9.60 19.33 0.24
C VAL A 122 -8.89 19.48 1.59
N THR A 123 -8.28 18.40 2.09
CA THR A 123 -7.56 18.42 3.36
C THR A 123 -6.11 18.89 3.23
N MET A 124 -5.55 18.96 2.02
CA MET A 124 -4.14 19.29 1.78
C MET A 124 -3.72 20.65 2.37
N VAL A 125 -4.48 21.72 2.10
CA VAL A 125 -4.17 23.06 2.62
C VAL A 125 -4.36 23.14 4.14
N PRO A 126 -5.47 22.67 4.73
CA PRO A 126 -5.62 22.61 6.18
C PRO A 126 -4.50 21.84 6.88
N VAL A 127 -4.14 20.66 6.36
CA VAL A 127 -3.07 19.82 6.93
C VAL A 127 -1.72 20.53 6.86
N PHE A 128 -1.41 21.21 5.75
CA PHE A 128 -0.22 22.05 5.66
C PHE A 128 -0.19 23.16 6.72
N LEU A 129 -1.31 23.88 6.92
CA LEU A 129 -1.41 24.94 7.93
C LEU A 129 -1.21 24.41 9.35
N ILE A 130 -1.76 23.23 9.66
CA ILE A 130 -1.56 22.56 10.96
C ILE A 130 -0.06 22.34 11.18
N PHE A 131 0.64 21.69 10.25
CA PHE A 131 2.06 21.39 10.41
C PHE A 131 2.95 22.63 10.35
N ARG A 132 2.53 23.68 9.63
CA ARG A 132 3.15 25.00 9.69
C ARG A 132 3.09 25.59 11.09
N ASN A 133 1.91 25.60 11.69
CA ASN A 133 1.69 26.16 13.03
C ASN A 133 2.40 25.34 14.12
N LEU A 134 2.57 24.03 13.90
CA LEU A 134 3.36 23.16 14.76
C LEU A 134 4.88 23.33 14.57
N GLY A 135 5.33 24.09 13.56
CA GLY A 135 6.75 24.25 13.25
C GLY A 135 7.40 22.98 12.65
N TRP A 136 6.62 22.06 12.09
CA TRP A 136 7.10 20.77 11.59
C TRP A 136 7.48 20.80 10.09
N LEU A 137 7.42 21.96 9.46
CA LEU A 137 7.83 22.11 8.06
C LEU A 137 9.31 21.75 7.90
N ASN A 138 9.64 21.20 6.73
CA ASN A 138 10.99 20.75 6.40
C ASN A 138 11.52 19.62 7.31
N THR A 139 10.64 18.82 7.91
CA THR A 139 10.98 17.62 8.69
C THR A 139 10.20 16.40 8.21
N PHE A 140 10.55 15.20 8.69
CA PHE A 140 9.77 13.98 8.43
C PHE A 140 8.58 13.79 9.38
N LEU A 141 8.43 14.62 10.41
CA LEU A 141 7.38 14.45 11.43
C LEU A 141 5.96 14.41 10.83
N PRO A 142 5.58 15.31 9.91
CA PRO A 142 4.25 15.27 9.27
C PRO A 142 3.97 13.98 8.52
N LEU A 143 5.02 13.27 8.07
CA LEU A 143 4.92 12.05 7.28
C LEU A 143 4.96 10.78 8.11
N ILE A 144 5.37 10.86 9.39
CA ILE A 144 5.56 9.68 10.26
C ILE A 144 4.59 9.70 11.43
N VAL A 145 4.47 10.83 12.14
CA VAL A 145 3.71 10.93 13.39
C VAL A 145 2.23 10.58 13.20
N PRO A 146 1.54 10.99 12.12
CA PRO A 146 0.14 10.63 11.93
C PRO A 146 -0.13 9.13 11.89
N ALA A 147 0.84 8.29 11.50
CA ALA A 147 0.66 6.84 11.54
C ALA A 147 0.53 6.26 12.95
N PHE A 148 1.03 6.96 13.98
CA PHE A 148 0.82 6.60 15.38
C PHE A 148 -0.59 6.93 15.88
N LEU A 149 -1.45 7.49 15.02
CA LEU A 149 -2.86 7.76 15.33
C LEU A 149 -3.77 6.70 14.68
N GLY A 150 -3.33 5.44 14.66
CA GLY A 150 -4.06 4.31 14.07
C GLY A 150 -3.77 4.06 12.59
N GLY A 151 -2.77 4.72 12.00
CA GLY A 151 -2.37 4.52 10.60
C GLY A 151 -3.44 4.90 9.58
N GLY A 152 -4.49 5.62 9.99
CA GLY A 152 -5.65 5.95 9.17
C GLY A 152 -6.83 4.98 9.33
N ALA A 153 -8.03 5.50 9.12
CA ALA A 153 -9.30 4.80 9.38
C ALA A 153 -9.44 3.46 8.61
N MET A 154 -8.91 3.37 7.39
CA MET A 154 -8.96 2.14 6.59
C MET A 154 -8.18 0.99 7.24
N ASN A 155 -7.01 1.26 7.83
CA ASN A 155 -6.20 0.24 8.49
C ASN A 155 -6.91 -0.31 9.73
N VAL A 156 -7.46 0.59 10.56
CA VAL A 156 -8.29 0.19 11.71
C VAL A 156 -9.50 -0.62 11.27
N PHE A 157 -10.18 -0.20 10.19
CA PHE A 157 -11.32 -0.93 9.63
C PHE A 157 -10.96 -2.36 9.25
N LEU A 158 -9.90 -2.55 8.45
CA LEU A 158 -9.48 -3.88 7.99
C LEU A 158 -9.12 -4.80 9.16
N ILE A 159 -8.34 -4.30 10.14
CA ILE A 159 -7.97 -5.09 11.31
C ILE A 159 -9.20 -5.41 12.17
N ARG A 160 -10.15 -4.47 12.30
CA ARG A 160 -11.41 -4.71 13.01
C ARG A 160 -12.22 -5.82 12.33
N GLN A 161 -12.31 -5.84 10.99
CA GLN A 161 -12.99 -6.91 10.26
C GLN A 161 -12.35 -8.27 10.55
N PHE A 162 -11.01 -8.33 10.57
CA PHE A 162 -10.30 -9.53 10.95
C PHE A 162 -10.60 -9.94 12.40
N PHE A 163 -10.51 -9.04 13.37
CA PHE A 163 -10.83 -9.35 14.78
C PHE A 163 -12.27 -9.81 14.99
N ASN A 164 -13.23 -9.28 14.24
CA ASN A 164 -14.62 -9.73 14.30
C ASN A 164 -14.81 -11.18 13.81
N SER A 165 -13.93 -11.69 12.95
CA SER A 165 -13.96 -13.09 12.51
C SER A 165 -13.45 -14.09 13.55
N ILE A 166 -12.77 -13.62 14.60
CA ILE A 166 -12.27 -14.46 15.70
C ILE A 166 -13.40 -14.66 16.73
N PRO A 167 -13.73 -15.89 17.16
CA PRO A 167 -14.76 -16.13 18.18
C PRO A 167 -14.42 -15.48 19.54
N ASP A 168 -15.44 -14.98 20.24
CA ASP A 168 -15.27 -14.34 21.55
C ASP A 168 -14.96 -15.38 22.65
N ASP A 169 -15.40 -16.63 22.51
CA ASP A 169 -15.16 -17.72 23.46
C ASP A 169 -13.66 -17.95 23.73
N LEU A 170 -12.79 -17.71 22.73
CA LEU A 170 -11.34 -17.80 22.89
C LEU A 170 -10.80 -16.75 23.87
N ILE A 171 -11.39 -15.55 23.86
CA ILE A 171 -11.03 -14.46 24.77
C ILE A 171 -11.59 -14.74 26.17
N GLU A 172 -12.77 -15.36 26.26
CA GLU A 172 -13.35 -15.76 27.54
C GLU A 172 -12.56 -16.87 28.22
N ALA A 173 -12.16 -17.90 27.46
CA ALA A 173 -11.27 -18.95 27.96
C ALA A 173 -9.94 -18.38 28.47
N ALA A 174 -9.30 -17.49 27.69
CA ALA A 174 -8.04 -16.86 28.08
C ALA A 174 -8.14 -15.91 29.30
N LYS A 175 -9.35 -15.54 29.74
CA LYS A 175 -9.58 -14.78 30.99
C LYS A 175 -9.80 -15.69 32.20
N LEU A 176 -10.19 -16.95 31.96
CA LEU A 176 -10.43 -17.94 33.00
C LEU A 176 -9.14 -18.70 33.36
N ASP A 177 -8.24 -18.88 32.39
CA ASP A 177 -6.85 -19.31 32.59
C ASP A 177 -6.04 -18.30 33.41
#